data_AF-A0A7C3WNS2-F1
#
_entry.id   AF-A0A7C3WNS2-F1
#
_cell.length_a   1.000
_cell.length_b   1.000
_cell.length_c   1.000
_cell.angle_alpha   90.00
_cell.angle_beta   90.00
_cell.angle_gamma   90.00
#
_symmetry.space_group_name_H-M   'P 1'
#
loop_
_entity.id
_entity.type
_entity.pdbx_description
1 polymer ?
#
loop_
_entity_poly.entity_id
_entity_poly.type
_entity_poly.pdbx_seq_one_letter_code
_entity_poly.pdbx_strand_id
1 'polypeptide(L)' 'MFVDYKDLDLLKKFINRQGKIIGRRKTGCSAVSQHAISRAIKRARIMALLPFVGE' A
#
# COMPACT_ATOMS: atom_id res chain seq x y z
N MET A 1 -13.31 -0.50 7.17
CA MET A 1 -12.62 0.50 6.31
C MET A 1 -12.34 -0.13 4.97
N PHE A 2 -12.82 0.49 3.88
CA PHE A 2 -12.54 0.07 2.52
C PHE A 2 -11.44 0.97 1.93
N VAL A 3 -10.50 0.37 1.19
CA VAL A 3 -9.44 1.08 0.47
C VAL A 3 -9.42 0.48 -0.93
N ASP A 4 -9.70 1.30 -1.94
CA ASP A 4 -9.66 0.86 -3.33
C ASP A 4 -8.21 0.62 -3.76
N TYR A 5 -7.95 -0.50 -4.43
CA TYR A 5 -6.63 -0.80 -4.96
C TYR A 5 -6.30 0.04 -6.21
N LYS A 6 -7.31 0.71 -6.79
CA LYS A 6 -7.16 1.62 -7.93
C LYS A 6 -6.76 3.04 -7.54
N ASP A 7 -6.83 3.39 -6.24
CA ASP A 7 -6.40 4.69 -5.74
C ASP A 7 -4.87 4.70 -5.55
N LEU A 8 -4.15 4.82 -6.67
CA LEU A 8 -2.69 4.72 -6.68
C LEU A 8 -2.01 5.85 -5.92
N ASP A 9 -2.60 7.05 -5.90
CA ASP A 9 -2.05 8.22 -5.22
C ASP A 9 -2.08 8.05 -3.71
N LEU A 10 -3.15 7.43 -3.19
CA LEU A 10 -3.19 7.01 -1.79
C LEU A 10 -2.15 5.91 -1.54
N LEU A 11 -2.16 4.84 -2.32
CA LEU A 11 -1.32 3.67 -2.06
C LEU A 11 0.18 3.95 -2.16
N LYS A 12 0.61 4.84 -3.06
CA LYS A 12 2.00 5.28 -3.21
C LYS A 12 2.58 5.89 -1.94
N LYS A 13 1.75 6.55 -1.11
CA LYS A 13 2.17 7.14 0.17
C LYS A 13 2.51 6.07 1.23
N PHE A 14 2.06 4.83 1.03
CA PHE A 14 2.24 3.72 1.96
C PHE A 14 3.28 2.69 1.49
N ILE A 15 4.01 2.98 0.41
CA ILE A 15 5.17 2.21 -0.03
C ILE A 15 6.41 3.09 0.01
N ASN A 16 7.56 2.48 0.28
CA ASN A 16 8.84 3.17 0.16
C ASN A 16 9.36 3.11 -1.28
N ARG A 17 10.48 3.79 -1.55
CA ARG A 17 11.12 3.81 -2.88
C ARG A 17 11.44 2.41 -3.40
N GLN A 18 11.83 1.49 -2.52
CA GLN A 18 12.16 0.10 -2.87
C GLN A 18 10.91 -0.77 -3.15
N GLY A 19 9.71 -0.20 -3.12
CA GLY A 19 8.47 -0.95 -3.31
C GLY A 19 8.09 -1.83 -2.12
N LYS A 20 8.60 -1.59 -0.90
CA LYS A 20 8.17 -2.27 0.33
C LYS A 20 7.05 -1.49 1.00
N ILE A 21 6.10 -2.19 1.62
CA ILE A 21 5.00 -1.57 2.38
C ILE A 21 5.58 -0.95 3.65
N ILE A 22 5.25 0.32 3.91
CA ILE A 22 5.68 1.03 5.10
C ILE A 22 4.90 0.50 6.31
N GLY A 23 5.62 0.17 7.38
CA GLY A 23 5.01 -0.33 8.61
C GLY A 23 4.23 0.72 9.39
N ARG A 24 3.27 0.26 10.19
CA ARG A 24 2.34 1.09 10.98
C ARG A 24 3.01 2.18 11.83
N ARG A 25 4.17 1.90 12.42
CA ARG A 25 4.89 2.86 13.28
C ARG A 25 5.28 4.14 12.53
N LYS A 26 5.57 4.05 11.23
CA LYS A 26 5.93 5.20 10.40
C LYS A 26 4.69 5.87 9.79
N THR A 27 3.64 5.11 9.49
CA THR A 27 2.43 5.64 8.83
C THR A 27 1.42 6.24 9.82
N GLY A 28 1.53 5.90 11.12
CA GLY A 28 0.58 6.34 12.15
C GLY A 28 -0.82 5.70 12.03
N CYS A 29 -1.01 4.75 11.11
CA CYS A 29 -2.32 4.15 10.87
C CYS A 29 -2.83 3.32 12.06
N SER A 30 -4.15 3.17 12.16
CA SER A 30 -4.73 2.12 13.01
C SER A 30 -4.41 0.72 12.44
N ALA A 31 -4.53 -0.32 13.27
CA ALA A 31 -4.35 -1.70 12.80
C ALA A 31 -5.32 -2.03 11.65
N VAL A 32 -6.59 -1.66 11.79
CA VAL A 32 -7.65 -1.90 10.79
C VAL A 32 -7.32 -1.22 9.46
N SER A 33 -6.89 0.05 9.50
CA SER A 33 -6.48 0.81 8.32
C SER A 33 -5.26 0.19 7.63
N GLN A 34 -4.24 -0.20 8.42
CA GLN A 34 -3.03 -0.82 7.90
C GLN A 34 -3.33 -2.15 7.18
N HIS A 35 -4.25 -2.96 7.72
CA HIS A 35 -4.69 -4.21 7.06
C HIS A 35 -5.42 -3.95 5.75
N ALA A 36 -6.32 -2.95 5.72
CA ALA A 36 -7.04 -2.57 4.50
C ALA A 36 -6.09 -2.08 3.40
N ILE A 37 -5.17 -1.17 3.74
CA ILE A 37 -4.13 -0.65 2.84
C ILE A 37 -3.24 -1.79 2.32
N SER A 38 -2.77 -2.67 3.21
CA SER A 38 -1.90 -3.79 2.81
C SER A 38 -2.59 -4.74 1.83
N ARG A 39 -3.89 -5.00 2.00
CA ARG A 39 -4.67 -5.82 1.06
C ARG A 39 -4.85 -5.12 -0.28
N ALA A 40 -5.10 -3.81 -0.27
CA ALA A 40 -5.21 -3.00 -1.48
C ALA A 40 -3.89 -2.96 -2.27
N ILE A 41 -2.75 -2.71 -1.61
CA ILE A 41 -1.43 -2.72 -2.26
C ILE A 41 -1.14 -4.07 -2.91
N LYS A 42 -1.41 -5.18 -2.22
CA LYS A 42 -1.19 -6.53 -2.78
C LYS A 42 -2.02 -6.77 -4.05
N ARG A 43 -3.28 -6.32 -4.06
CA ARG A 43 -4.14 -6.39 -5.25
C ARG A 43 -3.62 -5.53 -6.39
N ALA A 44 -3.26 -4.28 -6.11
CA ALA A 44 -2.70 -3.36 -7.09
C ALA A 44 -1.43 -3.93 -7.76
N ARG A 45 -0.57 -4.63 -6.99
CA ARG A 45 0.62 -5.30 -7.53
C ARG A 45 0.31 -6.45 -8.48
N ILE A 46 -0.65 -7.30 -8.13
CA ILE A 46 -1.08 -8.41 -8.99
C ILE A 46 -1.66 -7.86 -10.31
N MET A 47 -2.33 -6.71 -10.26
CA MET A 47 -2.88 -6.02 -11.43
C MET A 47 -1.85 -5.15 -12.18
N ALA A 48 -0.56 -5.27 -11.86
CA ALA A 48 0.53 -4.48 -12.45
C ALA A 48 0.39 -2.94 -12.29
N LEU A 49 -0.44 -2.46 -11.36
CA LEU A 49 -0.62 -1.02 -11.08
C LEU A 49 0.45 -0.47 -10.12
N LEU A 50 1.09 -1.35 -9.34
CA LEU A 50 2.22 -1.02 -8.45
C LEU A 50 3.33 -2.06 -8.61
N PRO A 51 4.60 -1.67 -8.49
CA PRO A 51 5.70 -2.62 -8.58
C PRO A 51 5.82 -3.48 -7.31
N PHE A 52 6.35 -4.70 -7.49
CA PHE A 52 6.80 -5.55 -6.38
C PHE A 52 8.18 -5.13 -5.86
N VAL A 53 9.03 -4.61 -6.74
CA VAL A 53 10.39 -4.12 -6.47
C VAL A 53 10.53 -2.76 -7.14
N GLY A 54 10.89 -1.75 -6.37
CA GLY A 54 11.18 -0.41 -6.90
C GLY A 54 12.64 -0.27 -7.38
N GLU A 55 12.95 0.87 -7.98
CA GLU A 55 14.29 1.25 -8.47
C GLU A 55 15.30 1.56 -7.36
#